data_AF-A0A1H3BRD3-F1
#
_entry.id   AF-A0A1H3BRD3-F1
#
_cell.length_a   1.000
_cell.length_b   1.000
_cell.length_c   1.000
_cell.angle_alpha   90.00
_cell.angle_beta   90.00
_cell.angle_gamma   90.00
#
_symmetry.space_group_name_H-M   'P 1'
#
loop_
_entity.id
_entity.type
_entity.pdbx_description
1 polymer ?
#
loop_
_entity_poly.entity_id
_entity_poly.type
_entity_poly.pdbx_seq_one_letter_code
_entity_poly.pdbx_strand_id
1 'polypeptide(L)'
;MIFDLEGNVINNIYNPDPKYKIKNVVICIFPLKESSIVMLFVDKGNTRYSNFFRQLKKLDLEDQLSVINYIVFSYSEDYFLSPTLDKKVLDKLTLLSGKTPEMAGFYPTTTSQQIEGVRKIFDYSKRFSTPI
;
A
#
# COMPACT_ATOMS: atom_id res chain seq x y z
N MET A 1 -3.09 -4.11 -2.91
CA MET A 1 -3.49 -3.54 -1.61
C MET A 1 -4.53 -4.43 -0.93
N ILE A 2 -4.26 -4.83 0.32
CA ILE A 2 -5.06 -5.83 1.06
C ILE A 2 -6.08 -5.16 1.98
N PHE A 3 -5.69 -4.09 2.68
CA PHE A 3 -6.54 -3.34 3.61
C PHE A 3 -6.65 -1.87 3.23
N ASP A 4 -7.70 -1.19 3.70
CA ASP A 4 -7.81 0.27 3.69
C ASP A 4 -7.17 0.91 4.94
N LEU A 5 -7.26 2.24 5.09
CA LEU A 5 -6.58 2.97 6.16
C LEU A 5 -7.14 2.70 7.56
N GLU A 6 -8.38 2.19 7.63
CA GLU A 6 -9.07 1.81 8.87
C GLU A 6 -8.98 0.29 9.12
N GLY A 7 -8.24 -0.45 8.28
CA GLY A 7 -8.02 -1.89 8.42
C GLY A 7 -9.15 -2.76 7.86
N ASN A 8 -10.10 -2.19 7.12
CA ASN A 8 -11.11 -2.96 6.40
C ASN A 8 -10.47 -3.69 5.22
N VAL A 9 -10.92 -4.92 4.96
CA VAL A 9 -10.39 -5.73 3.84
C VAL A 9 -10.84 -5.13 2.52
N ILE A 10 -9.88 -4.78 1.67
CA ILE A 10 -10.11 -4.47 0.26
C ILE A 10 -10.03 -5.79 -0.52
N ASN A 11 -8.85 -6.41 -0.56
CA ASN A 11 -8.63 -7.66 -1.29
C ASN A 11 -8.28 -8.79 -0.32
N ASN A 12 -9.13 -9.82 -0.24
CA ASN A 12 -8.84 -11.05 0.47
C ASN A 12 -8.03 -11.99 -0.44
N ILE A 13 -6.70 -11.96 -0.32
CA ILE A 13 -5.79 -12.81 -1.11
C ILE A 13 -5.87 -14.30 -0.75
N TYR A 14 -6.53 -14.65 0.36
CA TYR A 14 -6.73 -16.02 0.84
C TYR A 14 -8.15 -16.53 0.56
N ASN A 15 -8.94 -15.82 -0.25
CA ASN A 15 -10.28 -16.27 -0.59
C ASN A 15 -10.19 -17.50 -1.52
N PRO A 16 -10.73 -18.66 -1.13
CA PRO A 16 -10.66 -19.88 -1.94
C PRO A 16 -11.64 -19.89 -3.12
N ASP A 17 -12.61 -18.97 -3.18
CA ASP A 17 -13.59 -18.93 -4.26
C ASP A 17 -12.92 -18.53 -5.60
N PRO A 18 -12.91 -19.40 -6.63
CA PRO A 18 -12.30 -19.08 -7.92
C PRO A 18 -12.98 -17.92 -8.67
N LYS A 19 -14.24 -17.59 -8.32
CA LYS A 19 -14.95 -16.42 -8.84
C LYS A 19 -14.48 -15.12 -8.20
N TYR A 20 -13.85 -15.17 -7.04
CA TYR A 20 -13.28 -13.99 -6.40
C TYR A 20 -12.09 -13.49 -7.20
N LYS A 21 -12.21 -12.26 -7.72
CA LYS A 21 -11.11 -11.58 -8.42
C LYS A 21 -10.54 -10.49 -7.54
N ILE A 22 -9.22 -10.49 -7.40
CA ILE A 22 -8.46 -9.35 -6.87
C ILE A 22 -8.71 -8.15 -7.77
N LYS A 23 -8.84 -6.98 -7.16
CA LYS A 23 -9.03 -5.72 -7.87
C LYS A 23 -7.82 -4.84 -7.61
N ASN A 24 -7.33 -4.20 -8.66
CA ASN A 24 -6.12 -3.40 -8.61
C ASN A 24 -6.45 -1.92 -8.43
N VAL A 25 -5.48 -1.21 -7.87
CA VAL A 25 -5.36 0.24 -7.93
C VAL A 25 -4.04 0.54 -8.65
N VAL A 26 -4.08 1.45 -9.60
CA VAL A 26 -2.90 1.90 -10.33
C VAL A 26 -2.49 3.25 -9.75
N ILE A 27 -1.22 3.38 -9.38
CA ILE A 27 -0.64 4.63 -8.92
C ILE A 27 0.38 5.08 -9.98
N CYS A 28 0.24 6.31 -10.45
CA CYS A 28 1.18 6.93 -11.39
C CYS A 28 1.78 8.19 -10.75
N ILE A 29 3.10 8.26 -10.72
CA ILE A 29 3.85 9.41 -10.19
C ILE A 29 4.73 9.93 -11.32
N PHE A 30 4.41 11.12 -11.82
CA PHE A 30 5.16 11.77 -12.90
C PHE A 30 6.02 12.89 -12.32
N PRO A 31 7.36 12.75 -12.35
CA PRO A 31 8.25 13.82 -11.94
C PRO A 31 8.27 14.89 -13.03
N LEU A 32 7.81 16.09 -12.70
CA LEU A 32 7.98 17.28 -13.53
C LEU A 32 9.15 18.11 -13.00
N LYS A 33 9.54 19.15 -13.75
CA LYS A 33 10.70 19.96 -13.41
C LYS A 33 10.61 20.61 -12.02
N GLU A 34 9.43 21.08 -11.64
CA GLU A 34 9.22 21.84 -10.39
C GLU A 34 8.20 21.18 -9.45
N SER A 35 7.56 20.10 -9.89
CA SER A 35 6.48 19.45 -9.15
C SER A 35 6.35 17.98 -9.55
N SER A 36 5.45 17.26 -8.91
CA SER A 36 5.08 15.91 -9.33
C SER A 36 3.57 15.83 -9.49
N ILE A 37 3.12 15.10 -10.51
CA ILE A 37 1.71 14.73 -10.65
C ILE A 37 1.55 13.32 -10.10
N VAL A 38 0.72 13.18 -9.06
CA VAL A 38 0.37 11.89 -8.46
C VAL A 38 -1.08 11.58 -8.79
N MET A 39 -1.32 10.44 -9.44
CA MET A 39 -2.66 10.00 -9.82
C MET A 39 -2.92 8.56 -9.39
N LEU A 40 -4.13 8.30 -8.92
CA LEU A 40 -4.60 6.98 -8.49
C LEU A 40 -5.85 6.60 -9.28
N PHE A 41 -5.85 5.41 -9.88
CA PHE A 41 -6.93 4.92 -10.73
C PHE A 41 -7.38 3.51 -10.33
N VAL A 42 -8.65 3.22 -10.57
CA VAL A 42 -9.23 1.87 -10.48
C VAL A 42 -10.11 1.63 -11.70
N ASP A 43 -10.37 0.37 -12.02
CA ASP A 43 -11.30 0.02 -13.09
C ASP A 43 -12.66 0.70 -12.90
N LYS A 44 -13.28 1.10 -14.01
CA LYS A 44 -14.63 1.66 -14.00
C LYS A 44 -15.61 0.67 -13.35
N GLY A 45 -16.41 1.18 -12.41
CA GLY A 45 -17.39 0.36 -11.65
C GLY A 45 -16.79 -0.44 -10.48
N ASN A 46 -15.48 -0.34 -10.24
CA ASN A 46 -14.87 -0.96 -9.06
C ASN A 46 -15.14 -0.13 -7.80
N THR A 47 -16.04 -0.62 -6.95
CA THR A 47 -16.43 0.04 -5.69
C THR A 47 -15.59 -0.40 -4.49
N ARG A 48 -14.72 -1.41 -4.63
CA ARG A 48 -13.96 -2.01 -3.51
C ARG A 48 -13.00 -1.02 -2.84
N TYR A 49 -12.52 -0.04 -3.60
CA TYR A 49 -11.62 1.02 -3.12
C TYR A 49 -12.35 2.29 -2.67
N SER A 50 -13.69 2.32 -2.72
CA SER A 50 -14.47 3.53 -2.40
C SER A 50 -14.22 4.05 -0.98
N ASN A 51 -14.12 3.16 0.02
CA ASN A 51 -13.79 3.51 1.40
C ASN A 51 -12.38 4.10 1.51
N PHE A 52 -11.38 3.43 0.91
CA PHE A 52 -10.01 3.94 0.86
C PHE A 52 -9.94 5.34 0.25
N PHE A 53 -10.55 5.59 -0.90
CA PHE A 53 -10.54 6.92 -1.52
C PHE A 53 -11.26 7.96 -0.67
N ARG A 54 -12.35 7.59 0.01
CA ARG A 54 -13.04 8.49 0.94
C ARG A 54 -12.19 8.81 2.17
N GLN A 55 -11.45 7.84 2.70
CA GLN A 55 -10.52 8.04 3.82
C GLN A 55 -9.35 8.92 3.39
N LEU A 56 -8.71 8.61 2.25
CA LEU A 56 -7.57 9.37 1.72
C LEU A 56 -7.93 10.85 1.48
N LYS A 57 -9.08 11.13 0.87
CA LYS A 57 -9.55 12.50 0.60
C LYS A 57 -9.82 13.34 1.85
N LYS A 58 -9.98 12.72 3.02
CA LYS A 58 -10.20 13.43 4.29
C LYS A 58 -8.90 13.89 4.94
N LEU A 59 -7.77 13.33 4.52
CA LEU A 59 -6.44 13.70 5.03
C LEU A 59 -5.97 15.00 4.38
N ASP A 60 -5.08 15.73 5.05
CA ASP A 60 -4.36 16.84 4.43
C ASP A 60 -3.34 16.33 3.39
N LEU A 61 -2.72 17.25 2.64
CA LEU A 61 -1.82 16.89 1.56
C LEU A 61 -0.60 16.09 2.05
N GLU A 62 -0.05 16.46 3.20
CA GLU A 62 1.15 15.84 3.77
C GLU A 62 0.87 14.38 4.17
N ASP A 63 -0.27 14.14 4.81
CA ASP A 63 -0.74 12.81 5.17
C ASP A 63 -1.15 11.98 3.94
N GLN A 64 -1.76 12.60 2.93
CA GLN A 64 -2.05 11.93 1.65
C GLN A 64 -0.78 11.43 0.99
N LEU A 65 0.26 12.27 0.91
CA LEU A 65 1.55 11.90 0.33
C LEU A 65 2.24 10.81 1.17
N SER A 66 2.17 10.89 2.49
CA SER A 66 2.69 9.85 3.39
C SER A 66 2.03 8.49 3.15
N VAL A 67 0.70 8.47 2.97
CA VAL A 67 -0.03 7.24 2.60
C VAL A 67 0.44 6.72 1.25
N ILE A 68 0.56 7.57 0.24
CA ILE A 68 0.93 7.17 -1.12
C ILE A 68 2.37 6.62 -1.14
N ASN A 69 3.32 7.31 -0.51
CA ASN A 69 4.69 6.84 -0.34
C ASN A 69 4.71 5.46 0.34
N TYR A 70 3.97 5.31 1.44
CA TYR A 70 3.88 4.02 2.13
C TYR A 70 3.35 2.91 1.23
N ILE A 71 2.35 3.18 0.37
CA ILE A 71 1.85 2.20 -0.60
C ILE A 71 2.93 1.84 -1.62
N VAL A 72 3.61 2.83 -2.21
CA VAL A 72 4.66 2.60 -3.22
C VAL A 72 5.77 1.73 -2.63
N PHE A 73 6.30 2.07 -1.45
CA PHE A 73 7.37 1.31 -0.82
C PHE A 73 6.94 -0.06 -0.28
N SER A 74 5.67 -0.22 0.11
CA SER A 74 5.18 -1.51 0.62
C SER A 74 4.85 -2.52 -0.46
N TYR A 75 4.56 -2.08 -1.69
CA TYR A 75 4.03 -2.94 -2.76
C TYR A 75 4.86 -2.93 -4.05
N SER A 76 5.86 -2.07 -4.20
CA SER A 76 6.77 -2.09 -5.35
C SER A 76 7.96 -2.98 -5.05
N GLU A 77 8.33 -3.85 -5.99
CA GLU A 77 9.52 -4.71 -5.87
C GLU A 77 10.80 -3.92 -6.16
N ASP A 78 10.77 -3.09 -7.21
CA ASP A 78 11.89 -2.26 -7.64
C ASP A 78 11.58 -0.77 -7.52
N TYR A 79 12.56 0.01 -7.06
CA TYR A 79 12.47 1.47 -6.96
C TYR A 79 13.77 2.14 -7.39
N PHE A 80 13.67 3.19 -8.20
CA PHE A 80 14.79 4.06 -8.56
C PHE A 80 14.82 5.25 -7.62
N LEU A 81 15.89 5.36 -6.82
CA LEU A 81 16.07 6.45 -5.86
C LEU A 81 17.05 7.48 -6.42
N SER A 82 16.86 8.74 -6.03
CA SER A 82 17.83 9.79 -6.37
C SER A 82 19.20 9.46 -5.76
N PRO A 83 20.31 9.56 -6.52
CA PRO A 83 21.66 9.41 -5.98
C PRO A 83 21.99 10.42 -4.87
N THR A 84 21.26 11.53 -4.80
CA THR A 84 21.45 12.61 -3.82
C THR A 84 20.55 12.45 -2.59
N LEU A 85 19.86 11.33 -2.45
CA LEU A 85 18.96 11.09 -1.32
C LEU A 85 19.76 11.03 -0.01
N ASP A 86 19.27 11.70 1.02
CA ASP A 86 19.90 11.66 2.34
C ASP A 86 19.96 10.22 2.89
N LYS A 87 21.10 9.87 3.48
CA LYS A 87 21.34 8.51 3.97
C LYS A 87 20.33 8.07 5.03
N LYS A 88 19.89 8.97 5.92
CA LYS A 88 18.89 8.63 6.96
C LYS A 88 17.53 8.35 6.33
N VAL A 89 17.20 9.05 5.26
CA VAL A 89 15.98 8.79 4.49
C VAL A 89 16.08 7.42 3.82
N LEU A 90 17.21 7.13 3.17
CA LEU A 90 17.46 5.82 2.55
C LEU A 90 17.37 4.65 3.54
N ASP A 91 17.95 4.79 4.74
CA ASP A 91 17.90 3.76 5.78
C ASP A 91 16.45 3.48 6.23
N LYS A 92 15.63 4.53 6.37
CA LYS A 92 14.20 4.39 6.68
C LYS A 92 13.42 3.69 5.56
N LEU A 93 13.71 4.03 4.30
CA LEU A 93 13.07 3.41 3.14
C LEU A 93 13.42 1.92 3.02
N THR A 94 14.67 1.57 3.30
CA THR A 94 15.16 0.18 3.29
C THR A 94 14.48 -0.69 4.35
N LEU A 95 14.08 -0.11 5.49
CA LEU A 95 13.31 -0.83 6.51
C LEU A 95 11.85 -1.09 6.08
N LEU A 96 11.32 -0.25 5.19
CA LEU A 96 9.95 -0.37 4.68
C LEU A 96 9.85 -1.32 3.49
N SER A 97 10.94 -1.49 2.72
CA SER A 97 11.01 -2.42 1.61
C SER A 97 11.15 -3.87 2.09
N GLY A 98 10.68 -4.82 1.27
CA GLY A 98 10.73 -6.26 1.59
C GLY A 98 9.52 -6.82 2.36
N LYS A 99 8.44 -6.04 2.53
CA LYS A 99 7.19 -6.55 3.09
C LYS A 99 6.50 -7.50 2.11
N THR A 100 6.71 -8.80 2.29
CA THR A 100 6.11 -9.82 1.42
C THR A 100 4.92 -10.49 2.11
N PRO A 101 3.69 -10.42 1.57
CA PRO A 101 2.51 -11.08 2.15
C PRO A 101 2.58 -12.61 2.15
N GLU A 102 3.44 -13.19 1.30
CA GLU A 102 3.40 -14.61 0.92
C GLU A 102 3.79 -15.59 2.04
N MET A 103 4.48 -15.12 3.08
CA MET A 103 5.01 -16.02 4.13
C MET A 103 3.93 -16.69 5.00
N ALA A 104 2.69 -16.18 5.05
CA ALA A 104 1.62 -16.78 5.86
C ALA A 104 0.86 -17.92 5.15
N GLY A 105 1.02 -18.11 3.84
CA GLY A 105 0.34 -19.15 3.07
C GLY A 105 0.90 -20.57 3.27
N PHE A 106 2.13 -20.69 3.79
CA PHE A 106 2.85 -21.95 3.89
C PHE A 106 2.53 -22.78 5.16
N TYR A 107 1.79 -22.22 6.11
CA TYR A 107 1.41 -22.91 7.35
C TYR A 107 -0.08 -23.29 7.34
N PRO A 108 -0.46 -24.53 7.74
CA PRO A 108 -1.86 -24.95 7.82
C PRO A 108 -2.57 -24.12 8.90
N THR A 109 -3.23 -23.05 8.46
CA THR A 109 -3.91 -22.06 9.28
C THR A 109 -5.23 -21.67 8.62
N THR A 110 -6.19 -21.18 9.40
CA THR A 110 -7.48 -20.72 8.85
C THR A 110 -7.32 -19.41 8.08
N THR A 111 -8.20 -19.15 7.10
CA THR A 111 -8.23 -17.87 6.35
C THR A 111 -8.26 -16.65 7.27
N SER A 112 -8.99 -16.73 8.39
CA SER A 112 -9.07 -15.65 9.38
C SER A 112 -7.71 -15.38 10.05
N GLN A 113 -6.96 -16.43 10.40
CA GLN A 113 -5.63 -16.30 10.99
C GLN A 113 -4.62 -15.74 9.97
N GLN A 114 -4.71 -16.16 8.70
CA GLN A 114 -3.88 -15.63 7.62
C GLN A 114 -4.14 -14.13 7.39
N ILE A 115 -5.40 -13.71 7.39
CA ILE A 115 -5.80 -12.30 7.28
C ILE A 115 -5.29 -11.49 8.47
N GLU A 116 -5.39 -12.01 9.70
CA GLU A 116 -4.87 -11.33 10.89
C GLU A 116 -3.34 -11.18 10.84
N GLY A 117 -2.63 -12.21 10.40
CA GLY A 117 -1.17 -12.18 10.21
C GLY A 117 -0.74 -11.08 9.23
N VAL A 118 -1.41 -11.01 8.07
CA VAL A 118 -1.11 -10.00 7.05
C VAL A 118 -1.50 -8.59 7.49
N ARG A 119 -2.54 -8.43 8.32
CA ARG A 119 -2.91 -7.12 8.91
C ARG A 119 -1.77 -6.53 9.74
N LYS A 120 -0.98 -7.36 10.43
CA LYS A 120 0.19 -6.91 11.21
C LYS A 120 1.35 -6.44 10.31
N ILE A 121 1.46 -6.99 9.09
CA ILE A 121 2.49 -6.63 8.10
C ILE A 121 2.12 -5.30 7.42
N PHE A 122 0.87 -5.20 6.94
CA PHE A 122 0.32 -4.03 6.24
C PHE A 122 -0.49 -3.13 7.17
N ASP A 123 0.11 -2.75 8.28
CA ASP A 123 -0.46 -1.80 9.22
C ASP A 123 -0.17 -0.36 8.80
N TYR A 124 -1.22 0.33 8.33
CA TYR A 124 -1.14 1.73 7.90
C TYR A 124 -0.94 2.71 9.06
N SER A 125 -1.04 2.31 10.33
CA SER A 125 -0.64 3.16 11.46
C SER A 125 0.85 3.56 11.37
N LYS A 126 1.68 2.71 10.75
CA LYS A 126 3.12 2.94 10.54
C LYS A 126 3.42 3.96 9.44
N ARG A 127 2.41 4.46 8.71
CA ARG A 127 2.62 5.43 7.63
C ARG A 127 3.35 6.70 8.08
N PHE A 128 3.11 7.13 9.32
CA PHE A 128 3.74 8.32 9.92
C PHE A 128 5.26 8.21 10.12
N SER A 129 5.83 7.01 10.03
CA SER A 129 7.29 6.83 10.06
C SER A 129 7.94 6.90 8.68
N THR A 130 7.15 7.01 7.62
CA THR A 130 7.63 7.09 6.23
C THR A 130 8.12 8.50 5.95
N PRO A 131 9.33 8.69 5.42
CA PRO A 131 9.78 10.00 4.96
C PRO A 131 8.84 10.55 3.86
N ILE A 132 8.61 11.86 3.90
CA ILE A 132 7.86 12.61 2.89
C ILE A 132 8.84 13.16 1.87
#